data_AF-A0A365ZXE8-F1
#
_entry.id   AF-A0A365ZXE8-F1
#
_cell.length_a   1.000
_cell.length_b   1.000
_cell.length_c   1.000
_cell.angle_alpha   90.00
_cell.angle_beta   90.00
_cell.angle_gamma   90.00
#
_symmetry.space_group_name_H-M   'P 1'
#
loop_
_entity.id
_entity.type
_entity.pdbx_description
1 polymer ?
#
loop_
_entity_poly.entity_id
_entity_poly.type
_entity_poly.pdbx_seq_one_letter_code
_entity_poly.pdbx_strand_id
1 'polypeptide(L)'
;MPLGPAPRGDGAAPPDPECLLRACLDTGAVTGLTGLTGAFAALPFSSRVLWGKPASALHSAAEATAAARPDLAEAAWRVTAALLESPPLRAVSGRTAEGRFRRRSCCLYYRAAPGKAGPVCGDCVLTPVRRPRESA
;
A
#
# COMPACT_ATOMS: atom_id res chain seq x y z
N MET A 1 8.74 -14.49 -16.82
CA MET A 1 9.71 -13.39 -17.04
C MET A 1 10.00 -12.76 -15.69
N PRO A 2 11.18 -12.97 -15.08
CA PRO A 2 11.54 -12.18 -13.91
C PRO A 2 11.72 -10.73 -14.35
N LEU A 3 11.02 -9.81 -13.68
CA LEU A 3 11.27 -8.38 -13.85
C LEU A 3 12.74 -8.15 -13.49
N GLY A 4 13.53 -7.65 -14.44
CA GLY A 4 14.92 -7.31 -14.22
C GLY A 4 15.08 -6.30 -13.07
N PRO A 5 16.24 -6.23 -12.42
CA PRO A 5 16.47 -5.27 -11.35
C PRO A 5 16.22 -3.85 -11.88
N ALA A 6 15.42 -3.08 -11.14
CA ALA A 6 15.18 -1.68 -11.45
C ALA A 6 16.53 -0.93 -11.51
N PRO A 7 16.71 0.01 -12.47
CA PRO A 7 17.94 0.78 -12.57
C PRO A 7 18.21 1.49 -11.24
N ARG A 8 19.41 1.29 -10.69
CA ARG A 8 19.83 1.95 -9.46
C ARG A 8 20.16 3.39 -9.81
N GLY A 9 19.35 4.33 -9.34
CA GLY A 9 19.71 5.75 -9.33
C GLY A 9 21.04 5.92 -8.62
N ASP A 10 21.96 6.56 -9.32
CA ASP A 10 23.22 7.16 -8.90
C ASP A 10 23.06 7.79 -7.51
N GLY A 11 24.06 7.58 -6.64
CA GLY A 11 24.05 7.80 -5.18
C GLY A 11 23.92 9.25 -4.71
N ALA A 12 23.04 10.02 -5.34
CA ALA A 12 22.57 11.29 -4.84
C ALA A 12 21.98 11.12 -3.44
N ALA A 13 22.18 12.14 -2.60
CA ALA A 13 21.56 12.21 -1.30
C ALA A 13 20.04 11.97 -1.43
N PRO A 14 19.41 11.23 -0.50
CA PRO A 14 17.98 10.99 -0.54
C PRO A 14 17.26 12.34 -0.66
N PRO A 15 16.41 12.53 -1.68
CA PRO A 15 15.64 13.76 -1.79
C PRO A 15 14.78 13.92 -0.54
N ASP A 16 14.63 15.17 -0.11
CA ASP A 16 13.84 15.50 1.07
C ASP A 16 12.42 14.88 0.96
N PRO A 17 11.91 14.20 2.00
CA PRO A 17 10.59 13.57 1.97
C PRO A 17 9.44 14.52 1.66
N GLU A 18 9.52 15.80 2.06
CA GLU A 18 8.49 16.78 1.69
C GLU A 18 8.58 17.13 0.21
N CYS A 19 9.78 17.25 -0.34
CA CYS A 19 10.01 17.40 -1.78
C CYS A 19 9.45 16.22 -2.58
N LEU A 20 9.71 14.97 -2.15
CA LEU A 20 9.15 13.77 -2.78
C LEU A 20 7.62 13.73 -2.69
N LEU A 21 7.07 13.99 -1.51
CA LEU A 21 5.63 14.06 -1.31
C LEU A 21 5.00 15.12 -2.21
N ARG A 22 5.62 16.30 -2.27
CA ARG A 22 5.17 17.41 -3.11
C ARG A 22 5.23 17.04 -4.58
N ALA A 23 6.31 16.41 -5.05
CA ALA A 23 6.41 15.90 -6.41
C ALA A 23 5.32 14.85 -6.72
N CYS A 24 5.02 13.93 -5.80
CA CYS A 24 3.91 12.97 -5.98
C CYS A 24 2.54 13.67 -6.11
N LEU A 25 2.32 14.75 -5.36
CA LEU A 25 1.09 15.55 -5.45
C LEU A 25 1.05 16.36 -6.75
N ASP A 26 2.15 17.03 -7.11
CA ASP A 26 2.27 17.92 -8.27
C ASP A 26 2.23 17.14 -9.60
N THR A 27 2.77 15.92 -9.62
CA THR A 27 2.61 14.99 -10.77
C THR A 27 1.20 14.43 -10.91
N GLY A 28 0.30 14.77 -9.97
CA GLY A 28 -1.08 14.35 -10.01
C GLY A 28 -1.27 12.88 -9.68
N ALA A 29 -0.36 12.21 -8.96
CA ALA A 29 -0.50 10.79 -8.64
C ALA A 29 -1.82 10.52 -7.89
N VAL A 30 -2.19 11.37 -6.93
CA VAL A 30 -3.47 11.28 -6.20
C VAL A 30 -4.67 11.55 -7.12
N THR A 31 -4.55 12.49 -8.05
CA THR A 31 -5.57 12.77 -9.08
C THR A 31 -5.74 11.58 -10.03
N GLY A 32 -4.64 10.95 -10.45
CA GLY A 32 -4.64 9.75 -11.27
C GLY A 32 -5.27 8.56 -10.54
N LEU A 33 -4.98 8.37 -9.26
CA LEU A 33 -5.66 7.38 -8.41
C LEU A 33 -7.16 7.66 -8.30
N THR A 34 -7.55 8.93 -8.17
CA THR A 34 -8.95 9.34 -8.15
C THR A 34 -9.63 9.01 -9.48
N GLY A 35 -9.01 9.33 -10.61
CA GLY A 35 -9.51 9.00 -11.95
C GLY A 35 -9.65 7.49 -12.17
N LEU A 36 -8.65 6.70 -11.76
CA LEU A 36 -8.70 5.24 -11.84
C LEU A 36 -9.82 4.67 -10.95
N THR A 37 -9.94 5.11 -9.70
CA THR A 37 -11.01 4.65 -8.81
C THR A 37 -12.39 5.04 -9.34
N GLY A 38 -12.52 6.22 -9.94
CA GLY A 38 -13.74 6.67 -10.63
C GLY A 38 -14.09 5.80 -11.84
N ALA A 39 -13.11 5.46 -12.67
CA ALA A 39 -13.32 4.59 -13.84
C ALA A 39 -13.83 3.19 -13.45
N PHE A 40 -13.46 2.69 -12.27
CA PHE A 40 -13.94 1.42 -11.74
C PHE A 40 -15.19 1.52 -10.86
N ALA A 41 -15.74 2.72 -10.65
CA ALA A 41 -16.90 2.93 -9.76
C ALA A 41 -18.19 2.27 -10.27
N ALA A 42 -18.30 2.02 -11.57
CA ALA A 42 -19.43 1.29 -12.17
C ALA A 42 -19.37 -0.24 -11.97
N LEU A 43 -18.22 -0.77 -11.53
CA LEU A 43 -18.09 -2.19 -11.19
C LEU A 43 -18.68 -2.46 -9.79
N PRO A 44 -19.02 -3.72 -9.47
CA PRO A 44 -19.59 -4.10 -8.17
C PRO A 44 -18.53 -4.13 -7.04
N PHE A 45 -17.70 -3.09 -6.95
CA PHE A 45 -16.73 -2.88 -5.87
C PHE A 45 -17.12 -1.66 -5.06
N SER A 46 -17.09 -1.78 -3.73
CA SER A 46 -17.29 -0.61 -2.88
C SER A 46 -16.10 0.34 -2.99
N SER A 47 -16.32 1.64 -2.76
CA SER A 47 -15.24 2.63 -2.75
C SER A 47 -14.12 2.27 -1.76
N ARG A 48 -14.45 1.60 -0.65
CA ARG A 48 -13.46 1.08 0.32
C ARG A 48 -12.56 -0.01 -0.27
N VAL A 49 -13.06 -0.84 -1.18
CA VAL A 49 -12.26 -1.83 -1.91
C VAL A 49 -11.38 -1.15 -2.95
N LEU A 50 -11.93 -0.19 -3.71
CA LEU A 50 -11.20 0.53 -4.75
C LEU A 50 -10.02 1.32 -4.17
N TRP A 51 -10.25 2.10 -3.11
CA TRP A 51 -9.19 2.85 -2.42
C TRP A 51 -8.24 1.98 -1.58
N GLY A 52 -8.70 0.80 -1.15
CA GLY A 52 -7.83 -0.16 -0.47
C GLY A 52 -6.72 -0.71 -1.36
N LYS A 53 -6.86 -0.70 -2.69
CA LYS A 53 -5.82 -1.15 -3.62
C LYS A 53 -4.62 -0.17 -3.65
N PRO A 54 -4.81 1.15 -3.88
CA PRO A 54 -3.73 2.12 -3.77
C PRO A 54 -3.04 2.14 -2.40
N ALA A 55 -3.79 2.04 -1.29
CA ALA A 55 -3.19 1.99 0.04
C ALA A 55 -2.20 0.81 0.21
N SER A 56 -2.60 -0.37 -0.27
CA SER A 56 -1.76 -1.57 -0.32
C SER A 56 -0.52 -1.38 -1.19
N ALA A 57 -0.70 -0.79 -2.38
CA ALA A 57 0.39 -0.54 -3.32
C ALA A 57 1.43 0.43 -2.76
N LEU A 58 1.01 1.51 -2.09
CA LEU A 58 1.92 2.45 -1.41
C LEU A 58 2.75 1.74 -0.34
N HIS A 59 2.11 0.91 0.49
CA HIS A 59 2.82 0.14 1.51
C HIS A 59 3.85 -0.82 0.90
N SER A 60 3.45 -1.61 -0.11
CA SER A 60 4.36 -2.54 -0.78
C SER A 60 5.48 -1.83 -1.55
N ALA A 61 5.23 -0.62 -2.09
CA ALA A 61 6.26 0.18 -2.74
C ALA A 61 7.31 0.65 -1.73
N ALA A 62 6.90 1.05 -0.52
CA ALA A 62 7.82 1.39 0.56
C ALA A 62 8.64 0.18 1.01
N GLU A 63 8.01 -0.99 1.20
CA GLU A 63 8.73 -2.23 1.52
C GLU A 63 9.77 -2.59 0.46
N ALA A 64 9.37 -2.58 -0.82
CA ALA A 64 10.27 -2.89 -1.93
C ALA A 64 11.42 -1.87 -2.03
N THR A 65 11.13 -0.58 -1.81
CA THR A 65 12.14 0.47 -1.80
C THR A 65 13.12 0.27 -0.65
N ALA A 66 12.63 0.05 0.57
CA ALA A 66 13.48 -0.17 1.73
C ALA A 66 14.36 -1.43 1.58
N ALA A 67 13.84 -2.48 0.95
CA ALA A 67 14.61 -3.70 0.68
C ALA A 67 15.68 -3.50 -0.40
N ALA A 68 15.37 -2.76 -1.48
CA ALA A 68 16.28 -2.56 -2.61
C ALA A 68 17.28 -1.41 -2.38
N ARG A 69 16.87 -0.40 -1.60
CA ARG A 69 17.58 0.85 -1.29
C ARG A 69 17.43 1.19 0.19
N PRO A 70 18.18 0.51 1.08
CA PRO A 70 18.11 0.76 2.52
C PRO A 70 18.43 2.22 2.90
N ASP A 71 19.24 2.89 2.09
CA ASP A 71 19.56 4.32 2.20
C ASP A 71 18.34 5.23 2.02
N LEU A 72 17.31 4.77 1.28
CA LEU A 72 16.06 5.50 1.04
C LEU A 72 14.92 5.02 1.96
N ALA A 73 15.15 4.02 2.81
CA ALA A 73 14.09 3.36 3.56
C ALA A 73 13.29 4.33 4.43
N GLU A 74 13.97 5.20 5.19
CA GLU A 74 13.30 6.18 6.06
C GLU A 74 12.44 7.15 5.26
N ALA A 75 12.99 7.71 4.18
CA ALA A 75 12.26 8.64 3.30
C ALA A 75 11.04 7.98 2.67
N ALA A 76 11.19 6.75 2.15
CA ALA A 76 10.09 5.98 1.56
C ALA A 76 8.97 5.73 2.57
N TRP A 77 9.32 5.37 3.82
CA TRP A 77 8.34 5.18 4.89
C TRP A 77 7.66 6.48 5.31
N ARG A 78 8.40 7.60 5.41
CA ARG A 78 7.83 8.92 5.74
C ARG A 78 6.83 9.40 4.70
N VAL A 79 7.19 9.35 3.41
CA VAL A 79 6.30 9.74 2.30
C VAL A 79 5.05 8.85 2.29
N THR A 80 5.24 7.53 2.42
CA THR A 80 4.13 6.59 2.44
C THR A 80 3.20 6.80 3.63
N ALA A 81 3.74 7.07 4.82
CA ALA A 81 2.94 7.39 6.00
C ALA A 81 2.13 8.68 5.79
N ALA A 82 2.73 9.73 5.25
CA ALA A 82 2.04 10.99 4.97
C ALA A 82 0.90 10.80 3.95
N LEU A 83 1.13 10.04 2.88
CA LEU A 83 0.10 9.71 1.89
C LEU A 83 -1.03 8.85 2.48
N LEU A 84 -0.70 7.87 3.32
CA LEU A 84 -1.71 7.01 3.93
C LEU A 84 -2.58 7.74 4.97
N GLU A 85 -2.09 8.83 5.57
CA GLU A 85 -2.90 9.70 6.42
C GLU A 85 -3.78 10.69 5.63
N SER A 86 -3.60 10.82 4.31
CA SER A 86 -4.45 11.67 3.49
C SER A 86 -5.82 11.00 3.23
N PRO A 87 -6.92 11.77 3.20
CA PRO A 87 -8.17 11.27 2.65
C PRO A 87 -8.00 10.92 1.16
N PRO A 88 -8.68 9.87 0.64
CA PRO A 88 -9.52 8.91 1.38
C PRO A 88 -8.74 7.69 1.92
N LEU A 89 -7.42 7.62 1.74
CA LEU A 89 -6.56 6.48 2.11
C LEU A 89 -6.60 6.17 3.61
N ARG A 90 -6.66 7.21 4.45
CA ARG A 90 -6.75 7.08 5.91
C ARG A 90 -7.93 6.20 6.37
N ALA A 91 -9.05 6.24 5.66
CA ALA A 91 -10.26 5.52 6.03
C ALA A 91 -10.25 4.03 5.62
N VAL A 92 -9.30 3.61 4.77
CA VAL A 92 -9.30 2.27 4.15
C VAL A 92 -8.15 1.38 4.59
N SER A 93 -7.20 1.90 5.36
CA SER A 93 -6.09 1.15 5.94
C SER A 93 -5.88 1.46 7.42
N GLY A 94 -4.99 0.71 8.04
CA GLY A 94 -4.55 0.90 9.42
C GLY A 94 -3.40 -0.04 9.74
N ARG A 95 -3.16 -0.25 11.03
CA ARG A 95 -2.14 -1.16 11.53
C ARG A 95 -2.75 -2.24 12.42
N THR A 96 -2.12 -3.42 12.46
CA THR A 96 -2.41 -4.45 13.47
C THR A 96 -1.81 -4.07 14.82
N ALA A 97 -2.11 -4.83 15.87
CA ALA A 97 -1.50 -4.64 17.19
C ALA A 97 0.04 -4.79 17.14
N GLU A 98 0.53 -5.63 16.23
CA GLU A 98 1.96 -5.85 15.95
C GLU A 98 2.55 -4.79 15.01
N GLY A 99 1.82 -3.71 14.74
CA GLY A 99 2.28 -2.59 13.91
C GLY A 99 2.30 -2.84 12.41
N ARG A 100 1.84 -4.02 11.93
CA ARG A 100 1.81 -4.37 10.50
C ARG A 100 0.71 -3.62 9.77
N PHE A 101 0.99 -3.19 8.54
CA PHE A 101 -0.05 -2.58 7.70
C PHE A 101 -1.19 -3.57 7.44
N ARG A 102 -2.43 -3.07 7.48
CA ARG A 102 -3.60 -3.88 7.17
C ARG A 102 -4.68 -3.03 6.52
N ARG A 103 -5.33 -3.61 5.50
CA ARG A 103 -6.52 -3.01 4.90
C ARG A 103 -7.75 -3.18 5.77
N ARG A 104 -8.70 -2.25 5.63
CA ARG A 104 -10.04 -2.33 6.21
C ARG A 104 -11.07 -2.92 5.22
N SER A 105 -10.62 -3.45 4.10
CA SER A 105 -11.42 -4.12 3.08
C SER A 105 -10.68 -5.35 2.53
N CYS A 106 -11.45 -6.32 2.04
CA CYS A 106 -10.89 -7.47 1.33
C CYS A 106 -10.71 -7.09 -0.16
N CYS A 107 -9.52 -7.32 -0.71
CA CYS A 107 -9.23 -7.05 -2.12
C CYS A 107 -9.80 -8.07 -3.10
N LEU A 108 -10.37 -9.17 -2.58
CA LEU A 108 -10.99 -10.28 -3.32
C LEU A 108 -10.06 -11.04 -4.29
N TYR A 109 -8.75 -10.77 -4.27
CA TYR A 109 -7.79 -11.42 -5.17
C TYR A 109 -7.78 -12.96 -5.02
N TYR A 110 -7.99 -13.46 -3.81
CA TYR A 110 -8.07 -14.90 -3.52
C TYR A 110 -9.14 -15.62 -4.36
N ARG A 111 -10.17 -14.91 -4.83
CA ARG A 111 -11.27 -15.47 -5.63
C ARG A 111 -10.91 -15.70 -7.09
N ALA A 112 -9.77 -15.17 -7.56
CA ALA A 112 -9.30 -15.35 -8.93
C ALA A 112 -8.73 -16.76 -9.19
N ALA A 113 -8.39 -17.50 -8.13
CA ALA A 113 -7.94 -18.89 -8.25
C ALA A 113 -9.11 -19.85 -8.56
N PRO A 114 -8.84 -21.03 -9.17
CA PRO A 114 -9.83 -22.09 -9.31
C PRO A 114 -10.54 -22.40 -7.99
N GLY A 115 -11.85 -22.63 -8.05
CA GLY A 115 -12.66 -22.88 -6.86
C GLY A 115 -12.81 -21.68 -5.91
N LYS A 116 -12.34 -20.48 -6.29
CA LYS A 116 -12.35 -19.24 -5.46
C LYS A 116 -11.59 -19.39 -4.13
N ALA A 117 -10.63 -20.30 -4.06
CA ALA A 117 -9.93 -20.69 -2.84
C ALA A 117 -8.41 -20.44 -2.92
N GLY A 118 -8.01 -19.28 -3.46
CA GLY A 118 -6.62 -18.87 -3.52
C GLY A 118 -6.07 -18.41 -2.16
N PRO A 119 -4.75 -18.18 -2.06
CA PRO A 119 -4.15 -17.56 -0.88
C PRO A 119 -4.67 -16.12 -0.70
N VAL A 120 -4.78 -15.71 0.57
CA VAL A 120 -5.06 -14.31 0.92
C VAL A 120 -3.79 -13.47 0.87
N CYS A 121 -3.96 -12.16 0.75
CA CYS A 121 -2.87 -11.19 0.76
C CYS A 121 -2.27 -10.99 2.16
N GLY A 122 -1.02 -10.56 2.24
CA GLY A 122 -0.33 -10.29 3.51
C GLY A 122 -0.97 -9.18 4.36
N ASP A 123 -1.69 -8.27 3.71
CA ASP A 123 -2.42 -7.15 4.32
C ASP A 123 -3.94 -7.39 4.40
N CYS A 124 -4.38 -8.65 4.28
CA CYS A 124 -5.80 -8.99 4.24
C CYS A 124 -6.50 -8.71 5.57
N VAL A 125 -7.69 -8.09 5.48
CA VAL A 125 -8.58 -7.91 6.64
C VAL A 125 -9.07 -9.24 7.24
N LEU A 126 -9.04 -10.33 6.45
CA LEU A 126 -9.46 -11.67 6.87
C LEU A 126 -8.36 -12.44 7.61
N THR A 127 -7.12 -11.93 7.62
CA THR A 127 -6.02 -12.57 8.34
C THR A 127 -6.26 -12.43 9.85
N PRO A 128 -6.26 -13.53 10.63
CA PRO A 128 -6.48 -13.49 12.07
C PRO A 128 -5.47 -12.58 12.77
N VAL A 129 -5.93 -11.73 13.69
CA VAL A 129 -5.05 -11.07 14.68
C VAL A 129 -4.66 -12.13 15.69
N ARG A 130 -3.35 -12.40 15.86
CA ARG A 130 -2.92 -13.23 17.00
C ARG A 130 -3.09 -12.39 18.26
N ARG A 131 -4.04 -12.73 19.13
CA ARG A 131 -4.02 -12.16 20.50
C ARG A 131 -2.80 -12.73 21.23
N PRO A 132 -2.08 -11.93 22.04
CA PRO A 132 -1.13 -12.48 22.99
C PRO A 132 -1.85 -13.54 23.83
N ARG A 133 -1.25 -14.73 24.00
CA ARG A 133 -1.76 -15.71 24.96
C ARG A 133 -1.53 -15.12 26.35
N GLU A 134 -2.60 -14.75 27.05
CA GLU A 134 -2.54 -14.59 28.50
C GLU A 134 -2.19 -15.96 29.08
N SER A 135 -0.98 -16.09 29.58
CA SER A 135 -0.56 -17.22 30.39
C SER A 135 -1.31 -17.14 31.72
N ALA A 136 -2.27 -18.03 31.92
CA ALA A 136 -2.86 -18.33 33.23
C ALA A 136 -1.94 -19.25 34.03
#